data_AF-A0A419GHK0-F1
#
_entry.id   AF-A0A419GHK0-F1
#
_cell.length_a   1.000
_cell.length_b   1.000
_cell.length_c   1.000
_cell.angle_alpha   90.00
_cell.angle_beta   90.00
_cell.angle_gamma   90.00
#
_symmetry.space_group_name_H-M   'P 1'
#
loop_
_entity.id
_entity.type
_entity.pdbx_description
1 polymer ?
#
loop_
_entity_poly.entity_id
_entity_poly.type
_entity_poly.pdbx_seq_one_letter_code
_entity_poly.pdbx_strand_id
1 'polypeptide(L)'
;MGSNPNLEQEINDHIKTLSRGLMQTNYSVAYQGYNALYRIGEPVIPCLKETILKTDWSNTKYKELSFYLTGIVCLIHDINEEEGKKIIEHVVSNGCPSHIKALLHSLSHFSEADFIKYEIRNIVILAHKDVTAKYDIKPLIEKWLENIPEHDLSELVRIYVVRPEDIDASGTYTPMLYKIALAWNNTFKTNSLVFKLLLLSTEHTFYHEIGHHICRHTFGQDPVQEKEADDYAAKIMSKAHPRIGRLVKLLRAIGIIKKK
;
A
#
# COMPACT_ATOMS: atom_id res chain seq x y z
N MET A 1 18.84 -24.35 18.69
CA MET A 1 18.23 -23.11 19.21
C MET A 1 16.82 -23.48 19.64
N GLY A 2 16.50 -23.41 20.94
CA GLY A 2 15.16 -23.74 21.43
C GLY A 2 14.20 -22.62 21.06
N SER A 3 13.05 -22.95 20.45
CA SER A 3 11.99 -21.98 20.21
C SER A 3 11.46 -21.46 21.55
N ASN A 4 11.19 -20.15 21.64
CA ASN A 4 10.50 -19.59 22.78
C ASN A 4 9.03 -20.03 22.69
N PRO A 5 8.54 -20.91 23.59
CA PRO A 5 7.20 -21.49 23.47
C PRO A 5 6.09 -20.43 23.51
N ASN A 6 6.35 -19.27 24.11
CA ASN A 6 5.40 -18.16 24.13
C ASN A 6 5.24 -17.51 22.75
N LEU A 7 6.34 -17.34 22.01
CA LEU A 7 6.31 -16.76 20.66
C LEU A 7 5.62 -17.71 19.66
N GLU A 8 5.86 -19.01 19.76
CA GLU A 8 5.24 -20.00 18.89
C GLU A 8 3.71 -20.04 19.09
N GLN A 9 3.25 -19.96 20.34
CA GLN A 9 1.83 -19.86 20.65
C GLN A 9 1.21 -18.58 20.09
N GLU A 10 1.87 -17.44 20.29
CA GLU A 10 1.45 -16.13 19.74
C GLU A 10 1.33 -16.15 18.21
N ILE A 11 2.34 -16.68 17.51
CA ILE A 11 2.32 -16.85 16.05
C ILE A 11 1.12 -17.69 15.64
N ASN A 12 0.90 -18.84 16.29
CA ASN A 12 -0.22 -19.73 15.96
C ASN A 12 -1.59 -19.06 16.15
N ASP A 13 -1.75 -18.23 17.18
CA ASP A 13 -3.02 -17.54 17.42
C ASP A 13 -3.27 -16.41 16.39
N HIS A 14 -2.21 -15.74 15.93
CA HIS A 14 -2.33 -14.79 14.83
C HIS A 14 -2.57 -15.48 13.48
N ILE A 15 -1.96 -16.63 13.22
CA ILE A 15 -2.24 -17.46 12.03
C ILE A 15 -3.72 -17.88 12.02
N LYS A 16 -4.27 -18.34 13.14
CA LYS A 16 -5.71 -18.67 13.24
C LYS A 16 -6.58 -17.46 12.93
N THR A 17 -6.21 -16.29 13.44
CA THR A 17 -6.94 -15.03 13.21
C THR A 17 -6.93 -14.64 11.73
N LEU A 18 -5.75 -14.64 11.10
CA LEU A 18 -5.59 -14.40 9.66
C LEU A 18 -6.41 -15.40 8.84
N SER A 19 -6.25 -16.69 9.13
CA SER A 19 -6.92 -17.79 8.42
C SER A 19 -8.43 -17.62 8.46
N ARG A 20 -9.00 -17.35 9.65
CA ARG A 20 -10.43 -17.10 9.82
C ARG A 20 -10.89 -15.88 9.01
N GLY A 21 -10.14 -14.79 9.08
CA GLY A 21 -10.46 -13.55 8.34
C GLY A 21 -10.49 -13.78 6.83
N LEU A 22 -9.46 -14.43 6.28
CA LEU A 22 -9.36 -14.73 4.85
C LEU A 22 -10.48 -15.68 4.38
N MET A 23 -10.73 -16.76 5.12
CA MET A 23 -11.75 -17.75 4.77
C MET A 23 -13.19 -17.21 4.87
N GLN A 24 -13.44 -16.28 5.79
CA GLN A 24 -14.76 -15.65 5.97
C GLN A 24 -14.92 -14.35 5.19
N THR A 25 -13.92 -13.94 4.40
CA THR A 25 -13.87 -12.62 3.75
C THR A 25 -14.06 -11.46 4.72
N ASN A 26 -13.73 -11.66 6.00
CA ASN A 26 -13.74 -10.63 7.02
C ASN A 26 -12.38 -9.92 7.02
N TYR A 27 -12.28 -8.92 6.15
CA TYR A 27 -11.07 -8.15 5.95
C TYR A 27 -10.51 -7.53 7.22
N SER A 28 -11.36 -6.95 8.09
CA SER A 28 -10.91 -6.38 9.37
C SER A 28 -10.17 -7.42 10.23
N VAL A 29 -10.70 -8.64 10.32
CA VAL A 29 -10.06 -9.72 11.10
C VAL A 29 -8.81 -10.25 10.39
N ALA A 30 -8.86 -10.40 9.06
CA ALA A 30 -7.70 -10.81 8.27
C ALA A 30 -6.53 -9.83 8.50
N TYR A 31 -6.80 -8.53 8.50
CA TYR A 31 -5.77 -7.49 8.62
C TYR A 31 -5.16 -7.43 10.01
N GLN A 32 -5.95 -7.65 11.06
CA GLN A 32 -5.42 -7.78 12.42
C GLN A 32 -4.42 -8.94 12.51
N GLY A 33 -4.76 -10.11 11.96
CA GLY A 33 -3.83 -11.25 11.90
C GLY A 33 -2.61 -10.97 11.04
N TYR A 34 -2.79 -10.35 9.87
CA TYR A 34 -1.71 -10.01 8.94
C TYR A 34 -0.70 -9.06 9.57
N ASN A 35 -1.15 -7.95 10.15
CA ASN A 35 -0.28 -6.92 10.73
C ASN A 35 0.47 -7.46 11.95
N ALA A 36 -0.20 -8.26 12.79
CA ALA A 36 0.46 -8.90 13.93
C ALA A 36 1.60 -9.83 13.48
N LEU A 37 1.37 -10.68 12.48
CA LEU A 37 2.40 -11.57 11.93
C LEU A 37 3.52 -10.80 11.21
N TYR A 38 3.17 -9.77 10.44
CA TYR A 38 4.14 -8.92 9.75
C TYR A 38 5.08 -8.21 10.74
N ARG A 39 4.56 -7.76 11.89
CA ARG A 39 5.34 -7.14 12.97
C ARG A 39 6.32 -8.11 13.64
N ILE A 40 5.97 -9.39 13.73
CA ILE A 40 6.89 -10.43 14.23
C ILE A 40 8.02 -10.67 13.22
N GLY A 41 7.74 -10.60 11.91
CA GLY A 41 8.73 -10.68 10.85
C GLY A 41 9.16 -12.12 10.52
N GLU A 42 10.43 -12.32 10.15
CA GLU A 42 10.94 -13.61 9.66
C GLU A 42 10.62 -14.86 10.51
N PRO A 43 10.56 -14.80 11.87
CA PRO A 43 10.21 -15.94 12.69
C PRO A 43 8.85 -16.60 12.36
N VAL A 44 7.92 -15.89 11.70
CA VAL A 44 6.61 -16.46 11.32
C VAL A 44 6.69 -17.36 10.09
N ILE A 45 7.72 -17.20 9.24
CA ILE A 45 7.79 -17.85 7.91
C ILE A 45 7.72 -19.38 8.01
N PRO A 46 8.43 -20.08 8.94
CA PRO A 46 8.34 -21.53 9.04
C PRO A 46 6.91 -22.03 9.29
N CYS A 47 6.17 -21.38 10.20
CA CYS A 47 4.79 -21.73 10.52
C CYS A 47 3.85 -21.48 9.34
N LEU A 48 4.00 -20.37 8.62
CA LEU A 48 3.21 -20.06 7.42
C LEU A 48 3.52 -21.00 6.24
N LYS A 49 4.79 -21.43 6.10
CA LYS A 49 5.16 -22.45 5.11
C LYS A 49 4.47 -23.77 5.41
N GLU A 50 4.50 -24.20 6.66
CA GLU A 50 3.90 -25.46 7.08
C GLU A 50 2.40 -25.53 6.75
N THR A 51 1.66 -24.42 6.92
CA THR A 51 0.23 -24.37 6.56
C THR A 51 -0.01 -24.51 5.06
N ILE A 52 0.86 -23.91 4.22
CA ILE A 52 0.75 -24.02 2.76
C ILE A 52 1.14 -25.42 2.29
N LEU A 53 2.26 -25.95 2.79
CA LEU A 53 2.85 -27.21 2.31
C LEU A 53 2.04 -28.45 2.71
N LYS A 54 1.25 -28.38 3.78
CA LYS A 54 0.34 -29.48 4.18
C LYS A 54 -0.92 -29.58 3.32
N THR A 55 -1.19 -28.60 2.47
CA THR A 55 -2.41 -28.53 1.67
C THR A 55 -2.15 -29.05 0.25
N ASP A 56 -2.99 -29.97 -0.22
CA ASP A 56 -3.01 -30.37 -1.63
C ASP A 56 -3.79 -29.34 -2.46
N TRP A 57 -3.06 -28.57 -3.26
CA TRP A 57 -3.61 -27.50 -4.09
C TRP A 57 -4.18 -28.00 -5.42
N SER A 58 -3.90 -29.24 -5.83
CA SER A 58 -4.20 -29.74 -7.18
C SER A 58 -5.71 -29.90 -7.47
N ASN A 59 -6.53 -30.11 -6.42
CA ASN A 59 -7.96 -30.41 -6.55
C ASN A 59 -8.87 -29.41 -5.80
N THR A 60 -8.40 -28.19 -5.58
CA THR A 60 -9.15 -27.19 -4.81
C THR A 60 -10.24 -26.53 -5.66
N LYS A 61 -11.50 -26.88 -5.37
CA LYS A 61 -12.70 -26.32 -6.03
C LYS A 61 -13.19 -25.00 -5.44
N TYR A 62 -12.59 -24.53 -4.34
CA TYR A 62 -13.13 -23.45 -3.52
C TYR A 62 -12.39 -22.13 -3.75
N LYS A 63 -13.15 -21.08 -4.10
CA LYS A 63 -12.65 -19.71 -4.31
C LYS A 63 -12.04 -19.13 -3.02
N GLU A 64 -12.57 -19.53 -1.87
CA GLU A 64 -12.12 -19.15 -0.52
C GLU A 64 -10.67 -19.59 -0.27
N LEU A 65 -10.28 -20.76 -0.80
CA LEU A 65 -8.92 -21.25 -0.69
C LEU A 65 -7.92 -20.42 -1.50
N SER A 66 -8.39 -19.74 -2.56
CA SER A 66 -7.55 -18.79 -3.31
C SER A 66 -7.19 -17.60 -2.43
N PHE A 67 -8.16 -16.97 -1.76
CA PHE A 67 -7.90 -15.84 -0.87
C PHE A 67 -7.01 -16.22 0.31
N TYR A 68 -7.25 -17.41 0.88
CA TYR A 68 -6.42 -17.95 1.94
C TYR A 68 -4.96 -18.10 1.50
N LEU A 69 -4.72 -18.80 0.39
CA LEU A 69 -3.38 -19.04 -0.13
C LEU A 69 -2.70 -17.73 -0.52
N THR A 70 -3.35 -16.87 -1.32
CA THR A 70 -2.75 -15.62 -1.76
C THR A 70 -2.48 -14.68 -0.59
N GLY A 71 -3.34 -14.66 0.43
CA GLY A 71 -3.13 -13.85 1.62
C GLY A 71 -1.89 -14.28 2.42
N ILE A 72 -1.70 -15.60 2.61
CA ILE A 72 -0.51 -16.12 3.30
C ILE A 72 0.75 -15.91 2.46
N VAL A 73 0.71 -16.23 1.17
CA VAL A 73 1.86 -16.04 0.28
C VAL A 73 2.25 -14.56 0.19
N CYS A 74 1.27 -13.66 0.10
CA CYS A 74 1.52 -12.21 0.13
C CYS A 74 2.21 -11.79 1.42
N LEU A 75 1.77 -12.29 2.58
CA LEU A 75 2.42 -12.02 3.87
C LEU A 75 3.86 -12.51 3.89
N ILE A 76 4.12 -13.73 3.42
CA ILE A 76 5.49 -14.25 3.36
C ILE A 76 6.34 -13.39 2.43
N HIS A 77 5.83 -13.02 1.26
CA HIS A 77 6.52 -12.16 0.31
C HIS A 77 6.80 -10.76 0.86
N ASP A 78 5.86 -10.17 1.60
CA ASP A 78 6.01 -8.87 2.25
C ASP A 78 7.10 -8.89 3.34
N ILE A 79 7.26 -10.02 4.04
CA ILE A 79 8.30 -10.21 5.07
C ILE A 79 9.65 -10.53 4.42
N ASN A 80 9.66 -11.47 3.47
CA ASN A 80 10.84 -11.94 2.76
C ASN A 80 10.45 -12.38 1.34
N GLU A 81 10.76 -11.53 0.37
CA GLU A 81 10.44 -11.73 -1.05
C GLU A 81 11.00 -13.04 -1.62
N GLU A 82 12.23 -13.40 -1.27
CA GLU A 82 12.88 -14.62 -1.77
C GLU A 82 12.14 -15.88 -1.30
N GLU A 83 11.75 -15.91 -0.03
CA GLU A 83 10.97 -17.02 0.53
C GLU A 83 9.55 -17.06 -0.04
N GLY A 84 8.94 -15.91 -0.30
CA GLY A 84 7.66 -15.82 -1.02
C GLY A 84 7.75 -16.45 -2.42
N LYS A 85 8.79 -16.12 -3.18
CA LYS A 85 9.04 -16.67 -4.52
C LYS A 85 9.25 -18.18 -4.50
N LYS A 86 10.07 -18.71 -3.58
CA LYS A 86 10.29 -20.16 -3.41
C LYS A 86 8.98 -20.92 -3.16
N ILE A 87 8.08 -20.36 -2.34
CA ILE A 87 6.78 -20.98 -2.05
C ILE A 87 5.87 -20.93 -3.27
N ILE A 88 5.84 -19.82 -4.00
CA ILE A 88 5.08 -19.69 -5.24
C ILE A 88 5.53 -20.76 -6.25
N GLU A 89 6.84 -20.89 -6.47
CA GLU A 89 7.41 -21.90 -7.36
C GLU A 89 7.01 -23.32 -6.93
N HIS A 90 7.12 -23.62 -5.64
CA HIS A 90 6.73 -24.91 -5.08
C HIS A 90 5.25 -25.24 -5.35
N VAL A 91 4.34 -24.33 -4.99
CA VAL A 91 2.88 -24.53 -5.18
C VAL A 91 2.54 -24.68 -6.66
N VAL A 92 3.13 -23.88 -7.54
CA VAL A 92 2.90 -23.98 -8.99
C VAL A 92 3.44 -25.30 -9.55
N SER A 93 4.61 -25.77 -9.10
CA SER A 93 5.24 -27.01 -9.57
C SER A 93 4.48 -28.27 -9.16
N ASN A 94 3.86 -28.28 -7.98
CA ASN A 94 3.05 -29.40 -7.49
C ASN A 94 1.62 -29.44 -8.09
N GLY A 95 1.25 -28.42 -8.86
CA GLY A 95 -0.05 -28.31 -9.50
C GLY A 95 -1.06 -27.51 -8.68
N CYS A 96 -1.62 -26.48 -9.31
CA CYS A 96 -2.73 -25.69 -8.78
C CYS A 96 -3.66 -25.24 -9.91
N PRO A 97 -4.92 -24.88 -9.62
CA PRO A 97 -5.83 -24.30 -10.59
C PRO A 97 -5.25 -23.07 -11.30
N SER A 98 -5.61 -22.89 -12.59
CA SER A 98 -5.08 -21.81 -13.44
C SER A 98 -5.28 -20.40 -12.87
N HIS A 99 -6.40 -20.15 -12.18
CA HIS A 99 -6.66 -18.87 -11.54
C HIS A 99 -5.74 -18.62 -10.33
N ILE A 100 -5.47 -19.64 -9.50
CA ILE A 100 -4.48 -19.55 -8.42
C ILE A 100 -3.09 -19.30 -9.00
N LYS A 101 -2.71 -20.06 -10.02
CA LYS A 101 -1.44 -19.88 -10.73
C LYS A 101 -1.28 -18.44 -11.24
N ALA A 102 -2.32 -17.86 -11.83
CA ALA A 102 -2.30 -16.47 -12.30
C ALA A 102 -2.12 -15.47 -11.14
N LEU A 103 -2.80 -15.67 -10.01
CA LEU A 103 -2.65 -14.82 -8.82
C LEU A 103 -1.24 -14.92 -8.22
N LEU A 104 -0.70 -16.13 -8.08
CA LEU A 104 0.66 -16.33 -7.57
C LEU A 104 1.71 -15.75 -8.52
N HIS A 105 1.53 -15.90 -9.84
CA HIS A 105 2.40 -15.26 -10.81
C HIS A 105 2.35 -13.74 -10.69
N SER A 106 1.15 -13.15 -10.55
CA SER A 106 1.00 -11.71 -10.33
C SER A 106 1.76 -11.25 -9.09
N LEU A 107 1.71 -12.00 -7.99
CA LEU A 107 2.50 -11.70 -6.78
C LEU A 107 4.00 -11.77 -7.06
N SER A 108 4.47 -12.80 -7.77
CA SER A 108 5.91 -12.96 -8.09
C SER A 108 6.49 -11.92 -9.05
N HIS A 109 5.65 -11.20 -9.80
CA HIS A 109 6.09 -10.12 -10.70
C HIS A 109 6.50 -8.87 -9.94
N PHE A 110 6.01 -8.68 -8.71
CA PHE A 110 6.49 -7.60 -7.86
C PHE A 110 7.88 -7.95 -7.31
N SER A 111 8.84 -7.04 -7.43
CA SER A 111 10.14 -7.17 -6.78
C SER A 111 10.60 -5.85 -6.19
N GLU A 112 11.12 -5.84 -4.96
CA GLU A 112 11.80 -4.67 -4.40
C GLU A 112 13.00 -4.25 -5.25
N ALA A 113 13.58 -5.19 -6.01
CA ALA A 113 14.67 -4.91 -6.94
C ALA A 113 14.25 -3.99 -8.09
N ASP A 114 12.96 -3.83 -8.38
CA ASP A 114 12.46 -2.91 -9.42
C ASP A 114 12.37 -1.47 -8.92
N PHE A 115 12.71 -1.21 -7.65
CA PHE A 115 12.58 0.08 -7.01
C PHE A 115 13.94 0.68 -6.64
N ILE A 116 14.00 2.00 -6.68
CA ILE A 116 15.00 2.80 -5.99
C ILE A 116 14.48 3.01 -4.56
N LYS A 117 15.23 2.51 -3.58
CA LYS A 117 14.89 2.57 -2.16
C LYS A 117 15.63 3.70 -1.47
N TYR A 118 14.90 4.54 -0.74
CA TYR A 118 15.45 5.55 0.14
C TYR A 118 14.51 5.81 1.32
N GLU A 119 14.97 6.53 2.33
CA GLU A 119 14.20 6.79 3.54
C GLU A 119 14.09 8.29 3.78
N ILE A 120 12.89 8.75 4.15
CA ILE A 120 12.61 10.14 4.55
C ILE A 120 11.76 10.08 5.82
N ARG A 121 12.24 10.70 6.91
CA ARG A 121 11.53 10.75 8.21
C ARG A 121 11.03 9.37 8.69
N ASN A 122 11.90 8.35 8.64
CA ASN A 122 11.59 6.96 8.99
C ASN A 122 10.54 6.26 8.12
N ILE A 123 10.17 6.85 6.98
CA ILE A 123 9.28 6.25 5.98
C ILE A 123 10.13 5.71 4.84
N VAL A 124 9.97 4.42 4.53
CA VAL A 124 10.64 3.81 3.38
C VAL A 124 9.93 4.24 2.10
N ILE A 125 10.66 4.88 1.19
CA ILE A 125 10.17 5.24 -0.13
C ILE A 125 10.74 4.27 -1.15
N LEU A 126 9.85 3.68 -1.95
CA LEU A 126 10.19 2.79 -3.06
C LEU A 126 9.69 3.44 -4.35
N ALA A 127 10.59 4.05 -5.12
CA ALA A 127 10.27 4.64 -6.41
C ALA A 127 10.62 3.69 -7.54
N HIS A 128 9.63 3.25 -8.32
CA HIS A 128 9.83 2.26 -9.38
C HIS A 128 10.80 2.81 -10.44
N LYS A 129 11.79 2.00 -10.83
CA LYS A 129 12.89 2.42 -11.73
C LYS A 129 12.40 2.88 -13.10
N ASP A 130 11.30 2.31 -13.58
CA ASP A 130 10.68 2.68 -14.86
C ASP A 130 9.74 3.90 -14.77
N VAL A 131 9.55 4.50 -13.59
CA VAL A 131 8.78 5.76 -13.51
C VAL A 131 9.52 6.82 -14.32
N THR A 132 8.91 7.20 -15.44
CA THR A 132 9.46 8.25 -16.30
C THR A 132 9.22 9.61 -15.66
N ALA A 133 10.15 10.04 -14.82
CA ALA A 133 10.12 11.35 -14.20
C ALA A 133 11.11 12.30 -14.89
N LYS A 134 10.64 13.48 -15.28
CA LYS A 134 11.51 14.57 -15.76
C LYS A 134 12.23 15.32 -14.63
N TYR A 135 11.85 15.05 -13.39
CA TYR A 135 12.44 15.58 -12.16
C TYR A 135 12.79 14.44 -11.24
N ASP A 136 13.76 14.67 -10.37
CA ASP A 136 14.02 13.78 -9.25
C ASP A 136 12.78 13.75 -8.35
N ILE A 137 12.26 12.55 -8.10
CA ILE A 137 11.08 12.30 -7.29
C ILE A 137 11.41 12.55 -5.82
N LYS A 138 12.63 12.23 -5.38
CA LYS A 138 13.02 12.28 -3.97
C LYS A 138 12.87 13.69 -3.36
N PRO A 139 13.41 14.77 -3.95
CA PRO A 139 13.24 16.13 -3.43
C PRO A 139 11.78 16.60 -3.39
N LEU A 140 10.93 16.09 -4.29
CA LEU A 140 9.51 16.44 -4.32
C LEU A 140 8.77 15.77 -3.15
N ILE A 141 8.94 14.47 -2.97
CA ILE A 141 8.35 13.73 -1.84
C ILE A 141 8.86 14.29 -0.51
N GLU A 142 10.16 14.59 -0.39
CA GLU A 142 10.75 15.21 0.80
C GLU A 142 10.06 16.54 1.12
N LYS A 143 10.00 17.45 0.15
CA LYS A 143 9.31 18.73 0.30
C LYS A 143 7.82 18.57 0.63
N TRP A 144 7.14 17.59 0.05
CA TRP A 144 5.74 17.36 0.34
C TRP A 144 5.54 16.89 1.78
N LEU A 145 6.38 15.95 2.24
CA LEU A 145 6.40 15.46 3.62
C LEU A 145 6.70 16.57 4.61
N GLU A 146 7.60 17.53 4.31
CA GLU A 146 7.89 18.69 5.18
C GLU A 146 6.64 19.52 5.54
N ASN A 147 5.63 19.54 4.66
CA ASN A 147 4.39 20.27 4.94
C ASN A 147 3.49 19.53 5.95
N ILE A 148 3.72 18.24 6.18
CA ILE A 148 2.93 17.34 7.02
C ILE A 148 3.50 17.30 8.46
N PRO A 149 2.67 17.52 9.49
CA PRO A 149 3.06 17.35 10.89
C PRO A 149 3.65 15.95 11.17
N GLU A 150 4.64 15.83 12.06
CA GLU A 150 5.27 14.54 12.37
C GLU A 150 4.28 13.51 12.92
N HIS A 151 3.33 13.93 13.77
CA HIS A 151 2.33 13.02 14.33
C HIS A 151 1.37 12.45 13.27
N ASP A 152 1.14 13.18 12.19
CA ASP A 152 0.30 12.76 11.07
C ASP A 152 0.97 11.67 10.21
N LEU A 153 2.29 11.50 10.36
CA LEU A 153 3.07 10.45 9.68
C LEU A 153 3.27 9.21 10.58
N SER A 154 2.72 9.22 11.79
CA SER A 154 2.95 8.15 12.76
C SER A 154 2.41 6.81 12.26
N GLU A 155 3.29 5.81 12.30
CA GLU A 155 3.05 4.45 11.78
C GLU A 155 2.96 4.32 10.25
N LEU A 156 3.06 5.40 9.47
CA LEU A 156 3.20 5.27 8.02
C LEU A 156 4.54 4.60 7.71
N VAL A 157 4.50 3.38 7.20
CA VAL A 157 5.70 2.56 7.04
C VAL A 157 6.36 2.81 5.69
N ARG A 158 5.54 2.99 4.64
CA ARG A 158 6.03 2.93 3.27
C ARG A 158 5.23 3.79 2.30
N ILE A 159 5.93 4.39 1.35
CA ILE A 159 5.33 5.04 0.18
C ILE A 159 5.91 4.40 -1.07
N TYR A 160 5.06 3.91 -1.96
CA TYR A 160 5.42 3.49 -3.30
C TYR A 160 5.14 4.62 -4.28
N VAL A 161 6.10 4.86 -5.17
CA VAL A 161 5.89 5.69 -6.36
C VAL A 161 5.95 4.78 -7.57
N VAL A 162 4.81 4.59 -8.22
CA VAL A 162 4.62 3.56 -9.26
C VAL A 162 4.19 4.17 -10.58
N ARG A 163 4.23 3.38 -11.66
CA ARG A 163 3.71 3.84 -12.94
C ARG A 163 2.19 3.87 -12.90
N PRO A 164 1.53 4.76 -13.66
CA PRO A 164 0.07 4.84 -13.68
C PRO A 164 -0.63 3.54 -14.10
N GLU A 165 0.01 2.70 -14.90
CA GLU A 165 -0.50 1.39 -15.31
C GLU A 165 -0.43 0.31 -14.22
N ASP A 166 0.34 0.53 -13.15
CA ASP A 166 0.52 -0.44 -12.06
C ASP A 166 -0.50 -0.24 -10.92
N ILE A 167 -1.40 0.73 -11.03
CA ILE A 167 -2.38 1.09 -10.01
C ILE A 167 -3.68 1.60 -10.63
N ASP A 168 -4.82 1.19 -10.07
CA ASP A 168 -6.15 1.51 -10.62
C ASP A 168 -6.58 2.98 -10.41
N ALA A 169 -5.90 3.69 -9.52
CA ALA A 169 -6.20 5.06 -9.12
C ALA A 169 -4.93 5.92 -9.08
N SER A 170 -5.09 7.26 -9.01
CA SER A 170 -3.94 8.16 -8.91
C SER A 170 -3.16 8.00 -7.61
N GLY A 171 -3.78 7.43 -6.58
CA GLY A 171 -3.18 7.07 -5.31
C GLY A 171 -4.03 6.00 -4.63
N THR A 172 -3.44 5.29 -3.66
CA THR A 172 -4.16 4.34 -2.81
C THR A 172 -3.45 4.19 -1.47
N TYR A 173 -4.17 4.46 -0.39
CA TYR A 173 -3.80 4.06 0.96
C TYR A 173 -4.21 2.61 1.23
N THR A 174 -3.29 1.82 1.77
CA THR A 174 -3.50 0.44 2.21
C THR A 174 -3.47 0.39 3.74
N PRO A 175 -4.64 0.38 4.41
CA PRO A 175 -4.74 0.45 5.87
C PRO A 175 -4.04 -0.68 6.61
N MET A 176 -3.95 -1.87 6.01
CA MET A 176 -3.40 -3.07 6.68
C MET A 176 -1.95 -2.90 7.12
N LEU A 177 -1.18 -2.19 6.30
CA LEU A 177 0.26 -2.07 6.43
C LEU A 177 0.71 -0.61 6.52
N TYR A 178 -0.24 0.31 6.58
CA TYR A 178 -0.01 1.75 6.59
C TYR A 178 0.95 2.15 5.47
N LYS A 179 0.60 1.73 4.25
CA LYS A 179 1.37 2.00 3.03
C LYS A 179 0.56 2.89 2.10
N ILE A 180 1.20 3.80 1.39
CA ILE A 180 0.59 4.59 0.32
C ILE A 180 1.24 4.18 -0.99
N ALA A 181 0.45 3.99 -2.04
CA ALA A 181 0.93 3.91 -3.40
C ALA A 181 0.49 5.16 -4.16
N LEU A 182 1.39 5.76 -4.92
CA LEU A 182 1.16 7.00 -5.65
C LEU A 182 1.51 6.79 -7.12
N ALA A 183 0.54 7.01 -8.01
CA ALA A 183 0.76 6.98 -9.44
C ALA A 183 1.55 8.22 -9.86
N TRP A 184 2.65 8.02 -10.58
CA TRP A 184 3.47 9.13 -11.05
C TRP A 184 3.41 9.26 -12.56
N ASN A 185 2.62 10.23 -13.04
CA ASN A 185 2.53 10.54 -14.46
C ASN A 185 3.05 11.95 -14.76
N ASN A 186 4.31 12.06 -15.15
CA ASN A 186 4.94 13.36 -15.41
C ASN A 186 5.86 13.34 -16.64
N THR A 187 5.31 12.86 -17.76
CA THR A 187 5.99 12.77 -19.07
C THR A 187 6.12 14.13 -19.79
N PHE A 188 5.38 15.15 -19.34
CA PHE A 188 5.34 16.49 -19.95
C PHE A 188 6.63 17.30 -19.74
N LYS A 189 6.88 18.30 -20.62
CA LYS A 189 8.04 19.19 -20.51
C LYS A 189 8.02 19.97 -19.18
N THR A 190 9.19 20.02 -18.54
CA THR A 190 9.45 20.47 -17.15
C THR A 190 9.01 21.90 -16.81
N ASN A 191 8.76 22.75 -17.81
CA ASN A 191 8.31 24.13 -17.59
C ASN A 191 6.90 24.42 -18.13
N SER A 192 6.19 23.42 -18.63
CA SER A 192 4.83 23.63 -19.13
C SER A 192 3.83 23.89 -17.99
N LEU A 193 2.81 24.71 -18.25
CA LEU A 193 1.73 24.93 -17.29
C LEU A 193 1.02 23.62 -16.95
N VAL A 194 0.83 22.75 -17.95
CA VAL A 194 0.24 21.41 -17.79
C VAL A 194 1.04 20.58 -16.80
N PHE A 195 2.37 20.55 -16.93
CA PHE A 195 3.24 19.84 -15.99
C PHE A 195 3.06 20.35 -14.54
N LYS A 196 3.02 21.67 -14.34
CA LYS A 196 2.82 22.25 -13.00
C LYS A 196 1.45 21.88 -12.41
N LEU A 197 0.40 21.85 -13.24
CA LEU A 197 -0.94 21.46 -12.81
C LEU A 197 -1.01 19.98 -12.44
N LEU A 198 -0.40 19.10 -13.24
CA LEU A 198 -0.34 17.67 -12.95
C LEU A 198 0.45 17.41 -11.66
N LEU A 199 1.58 18.08 -11.47
CA LEU A 199 2.36 17.95 -10.24
C LEU A 199 1.56 18.38 -9.00
N LEU A 200 0.80 19.47 -9.09
CA LEU A 200 -0.11 19.89 -8.01
C LEU A 200 -1.24 18.88 -7.78
N SER A 201 -1.73 18.23 -8.83
CA SER A 201 -2.72 17.16 -8.72
C SER A 201 -2.14 15.93 -8.00
N THR A 202 -0.94 15.50 -8.37
CA THR A 202 -0.25 14.40 -7.70
C THR A 202 0.05 14.73 -6.24
N GLU A 203 0.48 15.96 -5.95
CA GLU A 203 0.67 16.44 -4.57
C GLU A 203 -0.63 16.43 -3.77
N HIS A 204 -1.74 16.89 -4.37
CA HIS A 204 -3.06 16.81 -3.73
C HIS A 204 -3.45 15.36 -3.42
N THR A 205 -3.32 14.46 -4.40
CA THR A 205 -3.59 13.03 -4.21
C THR A 205 -2.72 12.45 -3.09
N PHE A 206 -1.44 12.78 -3.06
CA PHE A 206 -0.55 12.35 -1.98
C PHE A 206 -1.07 12.80 -0.60
N TYR A 207 -1.48 14.06 -0.44
CA TYR A 207 -2.06 14.53 0.82
C TYR A 207 -3.43 13.91 1.13
N HIS A 208 -4.22 13.58 0.12
CA HIS A 208 -5.50 12.87 0.28
C HIS A 208 -5.27 11.45 0.84
N GLU A 209 -4.30 10.69 0.31
CA GLU A 209 -3.95 9.37 0.86
C GLU A 209 -3.40 9.46 2.29
N ILE A 210 -2.69 10.53 2.64
CA ILE A 210 -2.28 10.81 4.02
C ILE A 210 -3.52 11.10 4.90
N GLY A 211 -4.53 11.78 4.38
CA GLY A 211 -5.82 11.96 5.05
C GLY A 211 -6.47 10.62 5.41
N HIS A 212 -6.50 9.68 4.46
CA HIS A 212 -6.96 8.31 4.75
C HIS A 212 -6.12 7.61 5.82
N HIS A 213 -4.81 7.82 5.81
CA HIS A 213 -3.92 7.29 6.82
C HIS A 213 -4.26 7.80 8.22
N ILE A 214 -4.40 9.10 8.39
CA ILE A 214 -4.65 9.75 9.68
C ILE A 214 -5.99 9.33 10.27
N CYS A 215 -7.04 9.32 9.44
CA CYS A 215 -8.37 8.91 9.88
C CYS A 215 -8.53 7.38 9.99
N ARG A 216 -7.47 6.60 9.69
CA ARG A 216 -7.49 5.13 9.69
C ARG A 216 -8.66 4.57 8.89
N HIS A 217 -8.91 5.19 7.74
CA HIS A 217 -9.98 4.80 6.83
C HIS A 217 -9.83 3.34 6.39
N THR A 218 -10.96 2.71 6.09
CA THR A 218 -11.01 1.35 5.58
C THR A 218 -11.03 1.37 4.06
N PHE A 219 -10.84 0.21 3.42
CA PHE A 219 -11.08 0.12 1.98
C PHE A 219 -12.53 0.46 1.64
N GLY A 220 -12.73 1.07 0.48
CA GLY A 220 -14.04 1.42 -0.05
C GLY A 220 -14.09 2.85 -0.56
N GLN A 221 -15.29 3.30 -0.93
CA GLN A 221 -15.58 4.67 -1.37
C GLN A 221 -16.69 5.26 -0.49
N ASP A 222 -16.47 5.23 0.83
CA ASP A 222 -17.40 5.85 1.77
C ASP A 222 -17.34 7.37 1.61
N PRO A 223 -18.44 8.04 1.21
CA PRO A 223 -18.43 9.48 0.95
C PRO A 223 -17.96 10.33 2.14
N VAL A 224 -18.14 9.84 3.37
CA VAL A 224 -17.65 10.55 4.57
C VAL A 224 -16.13 10.46 4.64
N GLN A 225 -15.57 9.27 4.42
CA GLN A 225 -14.12 9.03 4.42
C GLN A 225 -13.42 9.83 3.32
N GLU A 226 -13.98 9.81 2.10
CA GLU A 226 -13.47 10.60 0.97
C GLU A 226 -13.45 12.10 1.29
N LYS A 227 -14.52 12.60 1.94
CA LYS A 227 -14.62 14.00 2.30
C LYS A 227 -13.60 14.39 3.38
N GLU A 228 -13.40 13.56 4.39
CA GLU A 228 -12.40 13.80 5.43
C GLU A 228 -10.98 13.84 4.86
N ALA A 229 -10.66 12.91 3.95
CA ALA A 229 -9.40 12.88 3.24
C ALA A 229 -9.19 14.13 2.35
N ASP A 230 -10.23 14.56 1.63
CA ASP A 230 -10.22 15.80 0.83
C ASP A 230 -10.05 17.05 1.69
N ASP A 231 -10.73 17.13 2.84
CA ASP A 231 -10.63 18.26 3.76
C ASP A 231 -9.20 18.35 4.34
N TYR A 232 -8.60 17.20 4.65
CA TYR A 232 -7.19 17.12 5.05
C TYR A 232 -6.25 17.58 3.93
N ALA A 233 -6.41 17.05 2.71
CA ALA A 233 -5.61 17.43 1.55
C ALA A 233 -5.69 18.94 1.27
N ALA A 234 -6.89 19.51 1.29
CA ALA A 234 -7.12 20.94 1.10
C ALA A 234 -6.43 21.79 2.18
N LYS A 235 -6.47 21.34 3.44
CA LYS A 235 -5.77 22.00 4.56
C LYS A 235 -4.27 22.05 4.30
N ILE A 236 -3.63 20.92 3.98
CA ILE A 236 -2.18 20.87 3.74
C ILE A 236 -1.81 21.63 2.45
N MET A 237 -2.57 21.47 1.37
CA MET A 237 -2.36 22.23 0.12
C MET A 237 -2.41 23.75 0.34
N SER A 238 -3.32 24.24 1.19
CA SER A 238 -3.42 25.67 1.47
C SER A 238 -2.22 26.23 2.23
N LYS A 239 -1.56 25.38 3.04
CA LYS A 239 -0.32 25.69 3.75
C LYS A 239 0.89 25.64 2.81
N ALA A 240 1.00 24.60 2.00
CA ALA A 240 2.09 24.40 1.04
C ALA A 240 2.08 25.47 -0.08
N HIS A 241 0.89 25.87 -0.54
CA HIS A 241 0.70 26.79 -1.67
C HIS A 241 -0.19 28.00 -1.30
N PRO A 242 0.29 28.93 -0.45
CA PRO A 242 -0.54 30.01 0.09
C PRO A 242 -1.11 30.95 -0.98
N ARG A 243 -0.41 31.12 -2.11
CA ARG A 243 -0.90 31.93 -3.25
C ARG A 243 -2.10 31.27 -3.93
N ILE A 244 -2.05 29.95 -4.15
CA ILE A 244 -3.14 29.18 -4.72
C ILE A 244 -4.34 29.19 -3.76
N GLY A 245 -4.10 28.98 -2.46
CA GLY A 245 -5.15 29.06 -1.45
C GLY A 245 -5.89 30.41 -1.42
N ARG A 246 -5.16 31.54 -1.56
CA ARG A 246 -5.78 32.87 -1.68
C ARG A 246 -6.61 33.00 -2.96
N LEU A 247 -6.10 32.52 -4.09
CA LEU A 247 -6.83 32.54 -5.36
C LEU A 247 -8.14 31.74 -5.27
N VAL A 248 -8.11 30.53 -4.70
CA VAL A 248 -9.32 29.71 -4.50
C VAL A 248 -10.33 30.42 -3.59
N LYS A 249 -9.87 31.06 -2.51
CA LYS A 249 -10.74 31.86 -1.63
C LYS A 249 -11.39 33.03 -2.38
N LEU A 250 -10.62 33.74 -3.21
CA LEU A 250 -11.14 34.82 -4.05
C LEU A 250 -12.19 34.31 -5.03
N LEU A 251 -11.89 33.22 -5.76
CA LEU A 251 -12.80 32.60 -6.74
C LEU A 251 -14.12 32.11 -6.09
N ARG A 252 -14.06 31.62 -4.85
CA ARG A 252 -15.27 31.30 -4.06
C ARG A 252 -16.04 32.56 -3.66
N ALA A 253 -15.36 33.62 -3.24
CA ALA A 253 -16.01 34.88 -2.85
C ALA A 253 -16.77 35.54 -4.02
N ILE A 254 -16.28 35.37 -5.25
CA ILE A 254 -16.94 35.86 -6.47
C ILE A 254 -17.89 34.84 -7.13
N GLY A 255 -18.19 33.73 -6.45
CA GLY A 255 -19.20 32.75 -6.89
C GLY A 255 -18.79 31.85 -8.07
N ILE A 256 -17.54 31.88 -8.52
CA ILE A 256 -17.04 31.02 -9.60
C ILE A 256 -16.91 29.56 -9.12
N ILE A 257 -16.45 29.35 -7.89
CA ILE A 257 -16.35 28.03 -7.27
C ILE A 257 -17.45 27.91 -6.22
N LYS A 258 -18.37 26.95 -6.40
CA LYS A 258 -19.40 26.63 -5.40
C LYS A 258 -18.78 25.95 -4.18
N LYS A 259 -19.31 26.26 -2.99
CA LYS A 259 -18.99 25.54 -1.76
C LYS A 259 -19.66 24.15 -1.86
N LYS A 260 -18.85 23.08 -1.91
CA LYS A 260 -19.36 21.72 -1.72
C LYS A 260 -19.77 21.52 -0.25
#